data_AF-A0A7W5FM28-F1
#
_entry.id   AF-A0A7W5FM28-F1
#
_cell.length_a   1.000
_cell.length_b   1.000
_cell.length_c   1.000
_cell.angle_alpha   90.00
_cell.angle_beta   90.00
_cell.angle_gamma   90.00
#
_symmetry.space_group_name_H-M   'P 1'
#
loop_
_entity.id
_entity.type
_entity.pdbx_description
1 polymer ?
#
loop_
_entity_poly.entity_id
_entity_poly.type
_entity_poly.pdbx_seq_one_letter_code
_entity_poly.pdbx_strand_id
1 'polypeptide(L)' 'MMPLVAKNRAFKALHQYYTKRPDNPLKKMQSLIALCGKLVRILFGVLKKGHRFSEVKMLQDIPRFTEVSLAA' A
#
# COMPACT_ATOMS: atom_id res chain seq x y z
N MET A 1 -1.17 18.09 3.29
CA MET A 1 -2.22 17.48 2.44
C MET A 1 -1.89 16.02 2.15
N MET A 2 -2.48 15.06 2.88
CA MET A 2 -2.36 13.61 2.61
C MET A 2 -3.70 12.90 2.93
N PRO A 3 -4.77 13.17 2.16
CA PRO A 3 -6.10 12.63 2.49
C PRO A 3 -6.15 11.10 2.48
N LEU A 4 -5.41 10.45 1.58
CA LEU A 4 -5.42 8.99 1.44
C LEU A 4 -4.81 8.27 2.65
N VAL A 5 -3.64 8.73 3.10
CA VAL A 5 -2.94 8.20 4.29
C VAL A 5 -3.64 8.64 5.59
N ALA A 6 -4.27 9.81 5.59
CA ALA A 6 -4.99 10.32 6.77
C ALA A 6 -6.32 9.60 7.00
N LYS A 7 -7.06 9.25 5.93
CA LYS A 7 -8.40 8.64 6.04
C LYS A 7 -8.38 7.12 6.06
N ASN A 8 -7.32 6.46 5.59
CA ASN A 8 -7.25 5.01 5.54
C ASN A 8 -6.02 4.45 6.28
N ARG A 9 -6.27 3.60 7.28
CA ARG A 9 -5.24 3.02 8.16
C ARG A 9 -4.33 2.06 7.40
N ALA A 10 -4.86 1.29 6.43
CA ALA A 10 -4.06 0.38 5.62
C ALA A 10 -3.05 1.13 4.75
N PHE A 11 -3.45 2.26 4.12
CA PHE A 11 -2.52 3.12 3.37
C PHE A 11 -1.46 3.77 4.28
N LYS A 12 -1.81 4.09 5.53
CA LYS A 12 -0.84 4.58 6.53
C LYS A 12 0.18 3.52 6.94
N ALA A 13 -0.27 2.30 7.19
CA ALA A 13 0.61 1.17 7.49
C ALA A 13 1.55 0.89 6.30
N LEU A 14 1.03 0.95 5.08
CA LEU A 14 1.84 0.83 3.85
C LEU A 14 2.89 1.93 3.74
N HIS A 15 2.51 3.18 4.00
CA HIS A 15 3.43 4.31 3.96
C HIS A 15 4.56 4.15 4.98
N GLN A 16 4.22 3.78 6.21
CA GLN A 16 5.18 3.52 7.27
C GLN A 16 6.10 2.35 6.94
N TYR A 17 5.57 1.29 6.33
CA TYR A 17 6.37 0.18 5.86
C TYR A 17 7.38 0.63 4.82
N TYR A 18 6.94 1.33 3.75
CA TYR A 18 7.83 1.80 2.70
C TYR A 18 8.93 2.75 3.19
N THR A 19 8.67 3.57 4.21
CA THR A 19 9.67 4.48 4.78
C THR A 19 10.61 3.80 5.77
N LYS A 20 10.18 2.70 6.42
CA LYS A 20 10.96 1.98 7.44
C LYS A 20 11.62 0.68 6.94
N ARG A 21 11.61 0.41 5.63
CA ARG A 21 12.26 -0.79 5.10
C ARG A 21 13.77 -0.78 5.38
N PRO A 22 14.36 -1.93 5.78
CA PRO A 22 15.80 -2.03 6.00
C PRO A 22 16.59 -1.93 4.68
N ASP A 23 16.03 -2.43 3.59
CA ASP A 23 16.60 -2.33 2.25
C ASP A 23 15.90 -1.26 1.41
N ASN A 24 16.68 -0.28 0.94
CA ASN A 24 16.25 0.89 0.15
C ASN A 24 15.03 1.65 0.73
N PRO A 25 15.19 2.33 1.88
CA PRO A 25 14.12 3.11 2.48
C PRO A 25 13.66 4.23 1.55
N LEU A 26 12.36 4.25 1.25
CA LEU A 26 11.79 5.23 0.34
C LEU A 26 11.63 6.58 1.06
N LYS A 27 12.10 7.66 0.42
CA LYS A 27 11.81 9.02 0.90
C LYS A 27 10.31 9.29 0.85
N LYS A 28 9.83 10.23 1.66
CA LYS A 28 8.39 10.55 1.84
C LYS A 28 7.63 10.71 0.51
N MET A 29 8.21 11.42 -0.47
CA MET A 29 7.61 11.60 -1.80
C MET A 29 7.62 10.32 -2.65
N GLN A 30 8.68 9.53 -2.59
CA GLN A 30 8.78 8.27 -3.34
C GLN A 30 7.77 7.24 -2.84
N SER A 31 7.58 7.16 -1.52
CA SER A 31 6.54 6.32 -0.93
C SER A 31 5.14 6.75 -1.39
N LEU A 32 4.86 8.06 -1.49
CA LEU A 32 3.59 8.57 -2.01
C LEU A 32 3.37 8.21 -3.48
N ILE A 33 4.39 8.35 -4.33
CA ILE A 33 4.29 7.95 -5.75
C ILE A 33 3.98 6.45 -5.87
N ALA A 34 4.65 5.61 -5.07
CA ALA A 34 4.38 4.17 -5.01
C ALA A 34 2.94 3.85 -4.56
N LEU A 35 2.42 4.60 -3.57
CA LEU A 35 1.04 4.48 -3.10
C LEU A 35 0.02 4.87 -4.17
N CYS A 36 0.24 5.98 -4.88
CA CYS A 36 -0.61 6.40 -6.00
C CYS A 36 -0.63 5.35 -7.12
N GLY A 37 0.54 4.80 -7.50
CA GLY A 37 0.61 3.72 -8.48
C GLY A 37 -0.16 2.47 -8.05
N LYS A 38 -0.08 2.11 -6.76
CA LYS A 38 -0.86 1.00 -6.19
C LYS A 38 -2.36 1.30 -6.24
N LEU A 39 -2.77 2.52 -5.89
CA LEU A 39 -4.16 2.95 -5.94
C LEU A 39 -4.74 2.80 -7.36
N VAL A 40 -4.03 3.28 -8.38
CA VAL A 40 -4.45 3.15 -9.79
C VAL A 40 -4.66 1.68 -10.18
N ARG A 41 -3.76 0.77 -9.78
CA ARG A 41 -3.93 -0.68 -10.06
C ARG A 41 -5.14 -1.27 -9.35
N ILE A 42 -5.41 -0.84 -8.13
CA ILE A 42 -6.59 -1.28 -7.38
C ILE A 42 -7.85 -0.82 -8.07
N LEU A 43 -7.95 0.47 -8.43
CA LEU A 43 -9.09 1.00 -9.19
C LEU A 43 -9.27 0.24 -10.51
N PHE A 44 -8.19 0.01 -11.26
CA PHE A 44 -8.25 -0.76 -12.49
C PHE A 44 -8.75 -2.19 -12.27
N GLY A 45 -8.27 -2.88 -11.22
CA GLY A 45 -8.73 -4.22 -10.88
C GLY A 45 -10.20 -4.28 -10.45
N VAL A 46 -10.64 -3.29 -9.65
CA VAL A 46 -12.04 -3.14 -9.23
C VAL A 46 -12.93 -2.91 -10.45
N LEU A 47 -12.54 -2.00 -11.35
CA LEU A 47 -13.30 -1.70 -12.57
C LEU A 47 -13.35 -2.89 -13.54
N LYS A 48 -12.21 -3.59 -13.72
CA LYS A 48 -12.10 -4.68 -14.71
C LYS A 48 -12.73 -5.99 -14.25
N LYS A 49 -12.63 -6.33 -12.96
CA LYS A 49 -13.14 -7.60 -12.40
C LYS A 49 -14.42 -7.44 -11.57
N GLY A 50 -14.87 -6.21 -11.30
CA GLY A 50 -16.07 -5.94 -10.50
C GLY A 50 -15.94 -6.34 -9.03
N HIS A 51 -14.73 -6.56 -8.51
CA HIS A 51 -14.53 -6.98 -7.13
C HIS A 51 -14.56 -5.80 -6.17
N ARG A 52 -15.17 -5.99 -4.98
CA ARG A 52 -15.10 -4.98 -3.91
C ARG A 52 -13.65 -4.81 -3.43
N PHE A 53 -13.27 -3.56 -3.18
CA PHE A 53 -11.99 -3.26 -2.54
C PHE A 53 -11.93 -3.96 -1.17
N SER A 54 -10.81 -4.64 -0.92
CA SER A 54 -10.53 -5.27 0.37
C SER A 54 -9.12 -4.90 0.78
N GLU A 55 -8.99 -4.28 1.96
CA GLU A 55 -7.70 -3.87 2.52
C GLU A 55 -6.78 -5.07 2.75
N VAL A 56 -7.33 -6.19 3.19
CA VAL A 56 -6.57 -7.45 3.39
C VAL A 56 -5.96 -7.93 2.07
N LYS A 57 -6.76 -7.99 1.00
CA LYS A 57 -6.25 -8.38 -0.33
C LYS A 57 -5.20 -7.40 -0.85
N MET A 58 -5.37 -6.11 -0.59
CA MET A 58 -4.39 -5.09 -0.98
C MET A 58 -3.03 -5.32 -0.31
N LEU A 59 -3.03 -5.66 0.99
CA LEU A 59 -1.82 -5.95 1.76
C LEU A 59 -1.16 -7.26 1.30
N GLN A 60 -1.96 -8.31 1.05
CA GLN A 60 -1.50 -9.61 0.55
C GLN A 60 -0.87 -9.52 -0.85
N ASP A 61 -1.40 -8.66 -1.73
CA ASP A 61 -0.86 -8.41 -3.08
C ASP A 61 0.53 -7.74 -3.05
N ILE A 62 1.08 -7.44 -1.86
CA ILE A 62 2.43 -6.91 -1.70
C ILE A 62 3.27 -8.02 -1.06
N PRO A 63 3.97 -8.85 -1.87
CA PRO A 63 4.66 -10.04 -1.38
C PRO A 63 5.65 -9.71 -0.25
N ARG A 64 6.43 -8.63 -0.40
CA ARG A 64 7.41 -8.19 0.61
C ARG A 64 6.76 -7.65 1.89
N PHE A 65 5.52 -7.17 1.85
CA PHE A 65 4.80 -6.72 3.05
C PHE A 65 4.27 -7.93 3.84
N THR A 66 3.81 -8.96 3.14
CA THR A 66 3.30 -10.20 3.74
C THR A 66 4.38 -10.91 4.55
N GLU A 67 5.62 -10.97 4.06
CA GLU A 67 6.75 -11.57 4.80
C GLU A 67 7.03 -10.86 6.14
N VAL A 68 6.89 -9.54 6.20
CA VAL A 68 7.10 -8.76 7.42
C VAL A 68 5.92 -8.87 8.40
N SER A 69 4.70 -9.14 7.91
CA SER A 69 3.53 -9.35 8.76
C SER A 69 3.39 -10.78 9.29
N LEU A 70 4.09 -11.76 8.70
CA LEU A 70 4.07 -13.17 9.15
C LEU A 70 5.20 -13.48 10.15
N ALA A 71 6.23 -12.61 10.19
CA ALA A 71 7.38 -12.73 11.08
C ALA A 71 7.24 -11.93 12.40
N ALA A 72 6.06 -11.37 12.67
CA ALA A 72 5.71 -10.61 13.87
C ALA A 72 4.46 -11.19 14.53
#